data_AF-A0A7R9VL58-F1
#
_entry.id   AF-A0A7R9VL58-F1
#
_cell.length_a   1.000
_cell.length_b   1.000
_cell.length_c   1.000
_cell.angle_alpha   90.00
_cell.angle_beta   90.00
_cell.angle_gamma   90.00
#
_symmetry.space_group_name_H-M   'P 1'
#
loop_
_entity.id
_entity.type
_entity.pdbx_description
1 polymer ?
#
loop_
_entity_poly.entity_id
_entity_poly.type
_entity_poly.pdbx_seq_one_letter_code
_entity_poly.pdbx_strand_id
1 'polypeptide(L)'
;LSRFDDVCNLVRCTSAGTSSASSVDDRSSSDLSEEKLFSRFPLPPTFVRSLIGCLLSDDIYAQSTSFPNFSHRTTRLAKQSSMLYVILYFQTSILRVEKGTMREIVDKFFHDNWVISLYAGM
;
A
#
# COMPACT_ATOMS: atom_id res chain seq x y z
N LEU A 1 -11.00 -27.86 3.39
CA LEU A 1 -9.61 -28.16 3.79
C LEU A 1 -8.68 -28.44 2.61
N SER A 2 -9.18 -28.68 1.38
CA SER A 2 -8.41 -29.15 0.23
C SER A 2 -7.53 -28.14 -0.53
N ARG A 3 -7.52 -26.86 -0.15
CA ARG A 3 -6.65 -25.82 -0.79
C ARG A 3 -5.60 -25.25 0.15
N PHE A 4 -5.46 -25.81 1.34
CA PHE A 4 -4.49 -25.31 2.31
C PHE A 4 -3.05 -25.53 1.81
N ASP A 5 -2.78 -26.70 1.20
CA ASP A 5 -1.51 -26.98 0.55
C ASP A 5 -1.23 -26.01 -0.61
N ASP A 6 -2.22 -25.68 -1.44
CA ASP A 6 -2.06 -24.70 -2.52
C ASP A 6 -1.73 -23.30 -1.99
N VAL A 7 -2.36 -22.91 -0.88
CA VAL A 7 -2.09 -21.63 -0.21
C VAL A 7 -0.69 -21.64 0.42
N CYS A 8 -0.30 -22.71 1.10
CA CYS A 8 1.06 -22.85 1.64
C CYS A 8 2.13 -22.87 0.54
N ASN A 9 1.83 -23.49 -0.60
CA ASN A 9 2.73 -23.54 -1.75
C ASN A 9 2.85 -22.15 -2.40
N LEU A 10 1.72 -21.45 -2.55
CA LEU A 10 1.69 -20.06 -3.03
C LEU A 10 2.50 -19.12 -2.11
N VAL A 11 2.36 -19.26 -0.79
CA VAL A 11 3.10 -18.45 0.20
C VAL A 11 4.59 -18.75 0.14
N ARG A 12 5.00 -20.03 0.05
CA ARG A 12 6.44 -20.40 -0.09
C ARG A 12 7.04 -19.87 -1.38
N CYS A 13 6.30 -19.93 -2.48
CA CYS A 13 6.72 -19.34 -3.76
C CYS A 13 6.80 -17.80 -3.68
N THR A 14 6.04 -17.16 -2.80
CA THR A 14 6.03 -15.69 -2.60
C THR A 14 7.10 -15.23 -1.60
N SER A 15 7.47 -16.05 -0.61
CA SER A 15 8.36 -15.66 0.50
C SER A 15 9.86 -15.88 0.23
N ALA A 16 10.23 -16.46 -0.92
CA ALA A 16 11.62 -16.75 -1.27
C ALA A 16 12.55 -15.52 -1.40
N GLY A 17 12.02 -14.29 -1.25
CA GLY A 17 12.81 -13.05 -1.26
C GLY A 17 13.33 -12.56 0.11
N THR A 18 13.10 -13.27 1.22
CA THR A 18 13.47 -12.78 2.58
C THR A 18 14.37 -13.71 3.39
N SER A 19 14.88 -14.79 2.80
CA SER A 19 15.77 -15.73 3.51
C SER A 19 17.23 -15.38 3.29
N SER A 20 17.83 -14.70 4.26
CA SER A 20 19.27 -14.64 4.44
C SER A 20 19.79 -16.04 4.79
N ALA A 21 20.18 -16.85 3.80
CA ALA A 21 21.23 -17.89 3.86
C ALA A 21 21.21 -18.82 2.63
N SER A 22 22.23 -18.66 1.78
CA SER A 22 22.98 -19.69 1.05
C SER A 22 22.31 -21.04 0.72
N SER A 23 21.93 -21.24 -0.55
CA SER A 23 22.42 -22.36 -1.37
C SER A 23 21.83 -22.29 -2.78
N VAL A 24 22.74 -22.33 -3.76
CA VAL A 24 22.57 -22.47 -5.21
C VAL A 24 21.38 -23.35 -5.62
N ASP A 25 20.36 -22.74 -6.23
CA ASP A 25 19.57 -23.38 -7.30
C ASP A 25 18.96 -22.30 -8.22
N ASP A 26 19.42 -22.34 -9.47
CA ASP A 26 19.24 -21.34 -10.53
C ASP A 26 17.88 -21.53 -11.24
N ARG A 27 16.77 -21.37 -10.51
CA ARG A 27 15.41 -21.45 -11.07
C ARG A 27 14.50 -20.34 -10.53
N SER A 28 14.58 -19.20 -11.23
CA SER A 28 13.55 -18.17 -11.34
C SER A 28 13.16 -17.38 -10.07
N SER A 29 14.11 -16.65 -9.52
CA SER A 29 13.82 -15.48 -8.68
C SER A 29 13.42 -14.23 -9.49
N SER A 30 13.31 -14.33 -10.82
CA SER A 30 12.98 -13.24 -11.75
C SER A 30 11.53 -13.22 -12.23
N ASP A 31 10.74 -14.29 -11.99
CA ASP A 31 9.37 -14.38 -12.51
C ASP A 31 8.26 -13.85 -11.59
N LEU A 32 8.59 -13.47 -10.36
CA LEU A 32 7.63 -12.90 -9.41
C LEU A 32 7.90 -11.42 -9.12
N SER A 33 8.21 -10.62 -10.14
CA SER A 33 8.17 -9.16 -9.99
C SER A 33 6.75 -8.75 -9.57
N GLU A 34 6.63 -7.84 -8.61
CA GLU A 34 5.35 -7.29 -8.12
C GLU A 34 4.44 -6.86 -9.28
N GLU A 35 5.04 -6.29 -10.33
CA GLU A 35 4.39 -5.90 -11.58
C GLU A 35 3.68 -7.08 -12.29
N LYS A 36 4.27 -8.28 -12.28
CA LYS A 36 3.69 -9.51 -12.86
C LYS A 36 2.55 -10.07 -12.00
N LEU A 37 2.57 -9.84 -10.68
CA LEU A 37 1.47 -10.23 -9.80
C LEU A 37 0.28 -9.29 -10.00
N PHE A 38 0.52 -7.98 -10.03
CA PHE A 38 -0.54 -6.99 -10.21
C PHE A 38 -1.07 -6.93 -11.65
N SER A 39 -0.28 -7.30 -12.66
CA SER A 39 -0.77 -7.38 -14.05
C SER A 39 -1.84 -8.45 -14.28
N ARG A 40 -1.93 -9.46 -13.40
CA ARG A 40 -3.00 -10.47 -13.45
C ARG A 40 -4.39 -9.88 -13.17
N PHE A 41 -4.45 -8.75 -12.47
CA PHE A 41 -5.69 -8.07 -12.14
C PHE A 41 -5.54 -6.55 -12.31
N PRO A 42 -5.65 -6.04 -13.54
CA PRO A 42 -5.51 -4.61 -13.79
C PRO A 42 -6.67 -3.84 -13.17
N LEU A 43 -6.35 -2.91 -12.27
CA LEU A 43 -7.33 -2.03 -11.65
C LEU A 43 -7.73 -0.90 -12.63
N PRO A 44 -9.03 -0.61 -12.80
CA PRO A 44 -9.45 0.52 -13.62
C PRO A 44 -8.91 1.84 -13.08
N PRO A 45 -8.25 2.69 -13.91
CA PRO A 45 -7.59 3.90 -13.42
C PRO A 45 -8.58 4.93 -12.86
N THR A 46 -9.81 4.95 -13.38
CA THR A 46 -10.91 5.79 -12.89
C THR A 46 -11.34 5.40 -11.48
N PHE A 47 -11.39 4.10 -11.19
CA PHE A 47 -11.70 3.58 -9.87
C PHE A 47 -10.60 3.94 -8.86
N VAL A 48 -9.33 3.72 -9.20
CA VAL A 48 -8.18 4.09 -8.36
C VAL A 48 -8.20 5.59 -8.05
N ARG A 49 -8.50 6.44 -9.05
CA ARG A 49 -8.62 7.89 -8.85
C ARG A 49 -9.77 8.26 -7.91
N SER A 50 -10.91 7.59 -8.04
CA SER A 50 -12.05 7.79 -7.15
C SER A 50 -11.73 7.37 -5.69
N LEU A 51 -11.00 6.26 -5.51
CA LEU A 51 -10.54 5.84 -4.18
C LEU A 51 -9.59 6.85 -3.53
N ILE A 52 -8.64 7.40 -4.30
CA ILE A 52 -7.74 8.46 -3.81
C ILE A 52 -8.57 9.69 -3.39
N GLY A 53 -9.56 10.08 -4.19
CA GLY A 53 -10.48 11.17 -3.84
C GLY A 53 -11.28 10.91 -2.56
N CYS A 54 -11.79 9.69 -2.38
CA CYS A 54 -12.49 9.30 -1.16
C CYS A 54 -11.56 9.33 0.07
N LEU A 55 -10.32 8.85 -0.04
CA LEU A 55 -9.33 8.95 1.05
C LEU A 55 -8.95 10.40 1.38
N LEU A 56 -8.92 11.28 0.38
CA LEU A 56 -8.64 12.70 0.57
C LEU A 56 -9.81 13.47 1.18
N SER A 57 -11.05 13.08 0.92
CA SER A 57 -12.23 13.78 1.43
C SER A 57 -12.77 13.21 2.74
N ASP A 58 -12.74 11.88 2.91
CA ASP A 58 -13.49 11.20 3.97
C ASP A 58 -12.59 10.68 5.11
N ASP A 59 -13.14 10.69 6.32
CA ASP A 59 -12.59 9.98 7.48
C ASP A 59 -13.22 8.58 7.60
N ILE A 60 -12.75 7.66 6.77
CA ILE A 60 -13.23 6.28 6.61
C ILE A 60 -13.22 5.49 7.94
N TYR A 61 -12.36 5.86 8.89
CA TYR A 61 -12.28 5.20 10.19
C TYR A 61 -12.95 5.98 11.32
N ALA A 62 -13.59 7.12 11.01
CA ALA A 62 -14.22 8.02 11.98
C ALA A 62 -13.29 8.36 13.17
N GLN A 63 -11.97 8.41 12.93
CA GLN A 63 -10.99 8.62 14.00
C GLN A 63 -10.95 10.07 14.49
N SER A 64 -11.63 10.99 13.79
CA SER A 64 -11.77 12.39 14.20
C SER A 64 -12.44 12.56 15.56
N THR A 65 -13.33 11.64 15.95
CA THR A 65 -13.95 11.67 17.28
C THR A 65 -13.01 11.15 18.38
N SER A 66 -12.12 10.22 18.03
CA SER A 66 -11.20 9.58 18.97
C SER A 66 -9.93 10.41 19.21
N PHE A 67 -9.53 11.24 18.23
CA PHE A 67 -8.35 12.09 18.31
C PHE A 67 -8.72 13.55 18.00
N PRO A 68 -9.36 14.28 18.96
CA PRO A 68 -9.82 15.65 18.74
C PRO A 68 -8.68 16.68 18.72
N ASN A 69 -7.54 16.37 19.34
CA ASN A 69 -6.39 17.26 19.41
C ASN A 69 -5.65 17.31 18.07
N PHE A 70 -5.29 18.52 17.62
CA PHE A 70 -4.53 18.71 16.38
C PHE A 70 -3.18 17.98 16.39
N SER A 71 -2.51 17.91 17.54
CA SER A 71 -1.22 17.21 17.68
C SER A 71 -1.30 15.70 17.41
N HIS A 72 -2.49 15.10 17.45
CA HIS A 72 -2.68 13.67 17.17
C HIS A 72 -3.04 13.40 15.70
N ARG A 73 -2.97 14.42 14.83
CA ARG A 73 -3.34 14.31 13.42
C ARG A 73 -2.61 13.18 12.69
N THR A 74 -1.31 13.04 12.90
CA THR A 74 -0.50 11.99 12.26
C THR A 74 -0.96 10.61 12.67
N THR A 75 -1.22 10.39 13.97
CA THR A 75 -1.77 9.13 14.49
C THR A 75 -3.17 8.85 13.92
N ARG A 76 -4.03 9.86 13.89
CA ARG A 76 -5.40 9.78 13.36
C ARG A 76 -5.44 9.38 11.88
N LEU A 77 -4.49 9.86 11.09
CA LEU A 77 -4.45 9.60 9.64
C LEU A 77 -3.55 8.43 9.26
N ALA A 78 -2.80 7.86 10.21
CA ALA A 78 -1.79 6.83 9.96
C ALA A 78 -2.34 5.64 9.16
N LYS A 79 -3.52 5.12 9.55
CA LYS A 79 -4.13 3.97 8.90
C LYS A 79 -4.64 4.26 7.48
N GLN A 80 -5.17 5.46 7.23
CA GLN A 80 -5.57 5.87 5.89
C GLN A 80 -4.35 6.16 5.01
N SER A 81 -3.29 6.75 5.60
CA SER A 81 -2.05 7.07 4.88
C SER A 81 -1.36 5.81 4.33
N SER A 82 -1.40 4.69 5.06
CA SER A 82 -0.84 3.42 4.58
C SER A 82 -1.63 2.84 3.42
N MET A 83 -2.96 2.98 3.43
CA MET A 83 -3.80 2.59 2.28
C MET A 83 -3.51 3.46 1.07
N LEU A 84 -3.45 4.78 1.27
CA LEU A 84 -3.15 5.73 0.22
C LEU A 84 -1.80 5.45 -0.44
N TYR A 85 -0.77 5.14 0.35
CA TYR A 85 0.56 4.79 -0.16
C TYR A 85 0.52 3.62 -1.13
N VAL A 86 -0.18 2.53 -0.78
CA VAL A 86 -0.32 1.36 -1.65
C VAL A 86 -1.14 1.69 -2.90
N ILE A 87 -2.23 2.46 -2.77
CA ILE A 87 -3.09 2.83 -3.90
C ILE A 87 -2.36 3.76 -4.88
N LEU A 88 -1.47 4.62 -4.38
CA LEU A 88 -0.68 5.56 -5.19
C LEU A 88 0.25 4.84 -6.18
N TYR A 89 0.70 3.63 -5.85
CA TYR A 89 1.49 2.79 -6.75
C TYR A 89 0.75 2.51 -8.07
N PHE A 90 -0.57 2.31 -8.00
CA PHE A 90 -1.42 2.08 -9.17
C PHE A 90 -1.76 3.35 -9.96
N GLN A 91 -1.36 4.53 -9.47
CA GLN A 91 -1.61 5.81 -10.12
C GLN A 91 -0.34 6.67 -10.20
N THR A 92 0.59 6.23 -11.03
CA THR A 92 1.88 6.90 -11.25
C THR A 92 1.76 8.28 -11.90
N SER A 93 0.64 8.57 -12.57
CA SER A 93 0.39 9.90 -13.18
C SER A 93 0.27 11.00 -12.13
N ILE A 94 -0.32 10.71 -10.96
CA ILE A 94 -0.43 11.66 -9.85
C ILE A 94 0.96 11.97 -9.28
N LEU A 95 1.82 10.95 -9.16
CA LEU A 95 3.19 11.09 -8.69
C LEU A 95 4.07 11.94 -9.61
N ARG A 96 3.91 11.81 -10.94
CA ARG A 96 4.83 12.43 -11.92
C ARG A 96 4.32 13.74 -12.51
N VAL A 97 3.01 13.86 -12.74
CA VAL A 97 2.42 14.96 -13.52
C VAL A 97 1.56 15.86 -12.63
N GLU A 98 0.66 15.29 -11.83
CA GLU A 98 -0.34 16.06 -11.07
C GLU A 98 0.20 16.58 -9.73
N LYS A 99 1.11 17.55 -9.80
CA LYS A 99 1.75 18.16 -8.61
C LYS A 99 0.76 18.76 -7.61
N GLY A 100 -0.40 19.26 -8.06
CA GLY A 100 -1.43 19.83 -7.18
C GLY A 100 -2.04 18.79 -6.25
N THR A 101 -2.54 17.69 -6.83
CA THR A 101 -3.10 16.55 -6.08
C THR A 101 -2.05 15.93 -5.16
N MET A 102 -0.81 15.78 -5.64
CA MET A 102 0.28 15.23 -4.82
C MET A 102 0.66 16.15 -3.66
N ARG A 103 0.62 17.48 -3.85
CA ARG A 103 0.84 18.45 -2.77
C ARG A 103 -0.23 18.30 -1.70
N GLU A 104 -1.50 18.21 -2.08
CA GLU A 104 -2.61 18.01 -1.16
C GLU A 104 -2.45 16.72 -0.35
N ILE A 105 -2.05 15.62 -0.99
CA ILE A 105 -1.74 14.34 -0.33
C ILE A 105 -0.65 14.51 0.71
N VAL A 106 0.47 15.12 0.35
CA VAL A 106 1.61 15.32 1.26
C VAL A 106 1.22 16.22 2.42
N ASP A 107 0.55 17.33 2.15
CA ASP A 107 0.13 18.27 3.19
C ASP A 107 -0.91 17.63 4.12
N LYS A 108 -1.80 16.77 3.60
CA LYS A 108 -2.81 16.06 4.41
C LYS A 108 -2.21 14.93 5.26
N PHE A 109 -1.40 14.06 4.68
CA PHE A 109 -1.00 12.80 5.33
C PHE A 109 0.44 12.78 5.85
N PHE A 110 1.34 13.57 5.25
CA PHE A 110 2.79 13.49 5.47
C PHE A 110 3.41 14.88 5.73
N HIS A 111 2.66 15.76 6.42
CA HIS A 111 3.06 17.15 6.68
C HIS A 111 4.40 17.25 7.42
N ASP A 112 4.55 16.47 8.50
CA ASP A 112 5.72 16.52 9.37
C ASP A 112 6.73 15.41 9.07
N ASN A 113 6.22 14.18 8.87
CA ASN A 113 7.05 13.00 8.70
C ASN A 113 6.42 12.05 7.68
N TRP A 114 7.28 11.41 6.88
CA TRP A 114 6.88 10.32 5.99
C TRP A 114 6.98 8.98 6.73
N VAL A 115 5.96 8.67 7.53
CA VAL A 115 5.87 7.40 8.27
C VAL A 115 4.66 6.63 7.80
N ILE A 116 4.86 5.36 7.42
CA ILE A 116 3.81 4.47 6.94
C ILE A 116 3.67 3.33 7.94
N SER A 117 2.47 3.14 8.47
CA SER A 117 2.16 2.00 9.34
C SER A 117 2.07 0.72 8.50
N LEU A 118 3.11 -0.10 8.55
CA LEU A 118 3.11 -1.45 7.98
C LEU A 118 2.62 -2.42 9.04
N TYR A 119 1.47 -3.04 8.82
CA TYR A 119 1.03 -4.17 9.64
C TYR A 119 1.76 -5.44 9.17
N ALA A 120 2.96 -5.64 9.69
CA ALA A 120 3.74 -6.86 9.48
C ALA A 120 3.39 -7.87 10.59
N GLY A 121 2.13 -8.31 10.62
CA GLY A 121 1.50 -9.17 11.65
C GLY A 121 2.48 -9.90 12.58
N MET A 122 2.50 -9.48 13.85
CA MET A 122 2.70 -10.44 14.94
C MET A 122 1.41 -11.21 15.14
#